data_AF-A0A2H0JAV3-F1
#
_entry.id   AF-A0A2H0JAV3-F1
#
_cell.length_a   1.000
_cell.length_b   1.000
_cell.length_c   1.000
_cell.angle_alpha   90.00
_cell.angle_beta   90.00
_cell.angle_gamma   90.00
#
_symmetry.space_group_name_H-M   'P 1'
#
loop_
_entity.id
_entity.type
_entity.pdbx_description
1 polymer ?
#
loop_
_entity_poly.entity_id
_entity_poly.type
_entity_poly.pdbx_seq_one_letter_code
_entity_poly.pdbx_strand_id
1 'polypeptide(L)' 'MDMASSLSLYANTPLPAALDMQSSVARQFFEGKPFENWRKGRESDLKMQSAIVNRLNDVIRACGIVAKTVSRSR' A
#
# COMPACT_ATOMS: atom_id res chain seq x y z
N MET A 1 -0.50 -23.11 8.51
CA MET A 1 0.39 -21.99 8.90
C MET A 1 0.10 -20.73 8.10
N ASP A 2 0.08 -20.79 6.76
CA ASP A 2 -0.12 -19.59 5.91
C ASP A 2 -1.36 -18.74 6.26
N MET A 3 -2.52 -19.38 6.50
CA MET A 3 -3.75 -18.69 6.87
C MET A 3 -3.66 -18.01 8.25
N ALA A 4 -3.01 -18.65 9.23
CA ALA A 4 -2.83 -18.09 10.57
C ALA A 4 -1.84 -16.92 10.56
N SER A 5 -0.78 -17.01 9.76
CA SER A 5 0.13 -15.89 9.51
C SER A 5 -0.59 -14.71 8.85
N SER A 6 -1.43 -14.98 7.86
CA SER A 6 -2.24 -13.96 7.19
C SER A 6 -3.20 -13.27 8.15
N LEU A 7 -3.88 -14.02 9.04
CA LEU A 7 -4.74 -13.44 10.08
C LEU A 7 -3.94 -12.55 11.03
N SER A 8 -2.73 -12.98 11.38
CA SER A 8 -1.88 -12.20 12.27
C SER A 8 -1.43 -10.88 11.65
N LEU A 9 -1.11 -10.90 10.36
CA LEU A 9 -0.65 -9.72 9.64
C LEU A 9 -1.79 -8.75 9.27
N TYR A 10 -2.95 -9.28 8.88
CA TYR A 10 -4.01 -8.46 8.27
C TYR A 10 -5.21 -8.22 9.17
N ALA A 11 -5.48 -9.09 10.14
CA ALA A 11 -6.61 -8.96 11.06
C ALA A 11 -6.18 -8.55 12.48
N ASN A 12 -4.89 -8.28 12.70
CA ASN A 12 -4.32 -7.93 14.01
C ASN A 12 -4.63 -8.98 15.09
N THR A 13 -4.77 -10.24 14.68
CA THR A 13 -5.03 -11.37 15.59
C THR A 13 -3.69 -11.93 16.08
N PRO A 14 -3.42 -12.02 17.39
CA PRO A 14 -2.17 -12.64 17.87
C PRO A 14 -1.99 -14.06 17.30
N LEU A 15 -0.76 -14.42 16.93
CA LEU A 15 -0.47 -15.69 16.27
C LEU A 15 -1.04 -16.93 17.00
N PRO A 16 -0.99 -17.06 18.34
CA PRO A 16 -1.61 -18.18 19.03
C PRO A 16 -3.13 -18.27 18.76
N ALA A 17 -3.84 -17.15 18.85
CA ALA A 17 -5.27 -17.10 18.58
C ALA A 17 -5.61 -17.33 17.09
N ALA A 18 -4.71 -16.96 16.18
CA ALA A 18 -4.86 -17.24 14.76
C ALA A 18 -4.66 -18.72 14.42
N LEU A 19 -3.80 -19.43 15.17
CA LEU A 19 -3.59 -20.88 15.04
C LEU A 19 -4.77 -21.69 15.57
N ASP A 20 -5.42 -21.21 16.63
CA ASP A 20 -6.62 -21.83 17.22
C ASP A 20 -7.88 -21.60 16.38
N MET A 21 -7.82 -20.71 15.37
CA MET A 21 -8.96 -20.37 14.55
C MET A 21 -9.28 -21.44 13.52
N GLN A 22 -10.56 -21.81 13.41
CA GLN A 22 -11.00 -22.77 12.41
C GLN A 22 -10.73 -22.25 10.99
N SER A 23 -10.16 -23.10 10.15
CA SER A 23 -9.73 -22.73 8.78
C SER A 23 -10.88 -22.25 7.89
N SER A 24 -12.10 -22.74 8.09
CA SER A 24 -13.30 -22.28 7.38
C SER A 24 -13.66 -20.83 7.72
N VAL A 25 -13.56 -20.46 8.99
CA VAL A 25 -13.83 -19.09 9.47
C VAL A 25 -12.78 -18.13 8.94
N ALA A 26 -11.50 -18.51 9.03
CA ALA A 26 -10.39 -17.73 8.49
C ALA A 26 -10.55 -17.51 6.98
N ARG A 27 -10.96 -18.55 6.23
CA ARG A 27 -11.22 -18.44 4.79
C ARG A 27 -12.37 -17.48 4.49
N GLN A 28 -13.49 -17.58 5.19
CA GLN A 28 -14.64 -16.69 4.99
C GLN A 28 -14.29 -15.22 5.24
N PHE A 29 -13.40 -14.94 6.19
CA PHE A 29 -12.91 -13.58 6.41
C PHE A 29 -12.17 -13.03 5.17
N PHE A 30 -11.21 -13.79 4.64
CA PHE A 30 -10.39 -13.35 3.51
C PHE A 30 -11.13 -13.35 2.16
N GLU A 31 -12.12 -14.23 1.99
CA GLU A 31 -13.00 -14.25 0.82
C GLU A 31 -14.16 -13.25 0.95
N GLY A 32 -14.31 -12.63 2.13
CA GLY A 32 -15.35 -11.67 2.41
C GLY A 32 -15.13 -10.34 1.67
N LYS A 33 -16.23 -9.77 1.17
CA LYS A 33 -16.28 -8.43 0.58
C LYS A 33 -15.60 -7.34 1.43
N PRO A 34 -15.69 -7.34 2.78
CA PRO A 34 -14.99 -6.35 3.61
C PRO A 34 -13.47 -6.42 3.44
N PHE A 35 -12.88 -7.63 3.44
CA PHE A 35 -11.45 -7.80 3.27
C PHE A 35 -11.01 -7.41 1.85
N GLU A 36 -11.80 -7.79 0.83
CA GLU A 36 -11.54 -7.40 -0.56
C GLU A 36 -11.51 -5.87 -0.73
N ASN A 37 -12.48 -5.16 -0.14
CA ASN A 37 -12.54 -3.70 -0.17
C ASN A 37 -11.35 -3.06 0.55
N TRP A 38 -10.99 -3.57 1.73
CA TRP A 38 -9.79 -3.13 2.45
C TRP A 38 -8.52 -3.32 1.60
N ARG A 39 -8.36 -4.49 0.98
CA ARG A 39 -7.21 -4.79 0.11
C ARG A 39 -7.12 -3.83 -1.07
N LYS A 40 -8.25 -3.56 -1.74
CA LYS A 40 -8.34 -2.57 -2.83
C LYS A 40 -7.96 -1.16 -2.37
N GLY A 41 -8.36 -0.77 -1.15
CA GLY A 41 -7.95 0.49 -0.54
C GLY A 41 -6.43 0.60 -0.38
N ARG A 42 -5.79 -0.44 0.16
CA ARG A 42 -4.32 -0.50 0.31
C ARG A 42 -3.58 -0.40 -1.02
N GLU A 43 -4.08 -1.05 -2.07
CA GLU A 43 -3.51 -0.92 -3.42
C GLU A 43 -3.68 0.50 -3.99
N SER A 44 -4.80 1.17 -3.68
CA SER A 44 -5.04 2.56 -4.07
C SER A 44 -4.06 3.52 -3.38
N ASP A 45 -3.80 3.32 -2.09
CA ASP A 45 -2.85 4.12 -1.32
C ASP A 45 -1.43 4.05 -1.92
N LEU A 46 -0.98 2.85 -2.31
CA LEU A 46 0.33 2.67 -2.95
C LEU A 46 0.40 3.37 -4.31
N LYS A 47 -0.66 3.30 -5.11
CA LYS A 47 -0.76 4.04 -6.38
C LYS A 47 -0.71 5.55 -6.16
N MET A 48 -1.40 6.04 -5.12
CA MET A 48 -1.37 7.45 -4.74
C MET A 48 0.04 7.90 -4.34
N GLN A 49 0.74 7.12 -3.51
CA GLN A 49 2.12 7.40 -3.12
C GLN A 49 3.06 7.48 -4.34
N SER A 50 2.95 6.52 -5.27
CA SER A 50 3.71 6.54 -6.51
C SER A 50 3.43 7.80 -7.35
N ALA A 51 2.15 8.19 -7.48
CA ALA A 51 1.76 9.40 -8.20
C ALA A 51 2.35 10.68 -7.57
N ILE A 52 2.39 10.76 -6.24
CA ILE A 52 3.01 11.88 -5.51
C ILE A 52 4.50 11.96 -5.82
N VAL A 53 5.22 10.84 -5.74
CA VAL A 53 6.66 10.79 -6.03
C VAL A 53 6.95 11.22 -7.47
N ASN A 54 6.17 10.73 -8.43
CA ASN A 54 6.32 11.12 -9.83
C ASN A 54 6.13 12.62 -10.03
N ARG A 55 5.10 13.20 -9.40
CA ARG A 55 4.85 14.64 -9.47
C ARG A 55 5.96 15.47 -8.83
N LEU A 56 6.53 15.00 -7.72
CA LEU A 56 7.70 15.66 -7.10
C LEU A 56 8.92 15.63 -8.03
N ASN A 57 9.16 14.51 -8.70
CA ASN A 57 10.23 14.40 -9.69
C ASN A 57 10.05 15.36 -10.87
N ASP A 58 8.81 15.59 -11.31
CA ASP A 58 8.51 16.58 -12.36
C ASP A 58 8.82 18.01 -11.91
N VAL A 59 8.47 18.36 -10.68
CA VAL A 59 8.79 19.68 -10.10
C VAL A 59 10.30 19.88 -10.02
N ILE A 60 11.05 18.88 -9.51
CA ILE A 60 12.52 18.94 -9.44
C ILE A 60 13.12 19.16 -10.83
N ARG A 61 12.65 18.44 -11.84
CA ARG A 61 13.10 18.60 -13.24
C ARG A 61 12.80 20.00 -13.77
N ALA A 62 11.59 20.53 -13.51
CA ALA A 62 11.20 21.87 -13.93
C ALA A 62 12.09 22.95 -13.28
N CYS A 63 12.36 22.84 -11.97
CA CYS A 63 13.29 23.73 -11.27
C CYS A 63 14.69 23.68 -11.88
N GLY A 64 15.19 22.49 -12.23
CA GLY A 64 16.47 22.32 -12.90
C GLY A 64 16.54 22.98 -14.27
N ILE A 65 15.44 22.95 -15.05
CA ILE A 65 15.33 23.65 -16.32
C ILE A 65 15.37 25.16 -16.10
N VAL A 66 14.57 25.69 -15.17
CA VAL A 66 14.54 27.12 -14.85
C VAL A 66 15.92 27.62 -14.44
N ALA A 67 16.61 26.91 -13.54
CA ALA A 67 17.95 27.27 -13.09
C ALA A 67 18.95 27.35 -14.26
N LYS A 68 18.93 26.36 -15.17
CA LYS A 68 19.79 26.33 -16.37
C LYS A 68 19.48 27.46 -17.34
N THR A 69 18.20 27.80 -17.52
CA THR A 69 17.78 28.91 -18.39
C THR A 69 18.26 30.24 -17.82
N VAL A 70 18.02 30.49 -16.53
CA VAL A 70 18.47 31.72 -15.85
C VAL A 70 19.98 31.87 -15.89
N SER A 71 20.74 30.78 -15.69
CA SER A 71 22.21 30.84 -15.75
C SER A 71 22.77 31.14 -17.14
N ARG A 72 22.01 30.85 -18.22
CA ARG A 72 22.39 31.15 -19.61
C ARG A 72 21.98 32.54 -20.06
N SER A 73 21.01 33.15 -19.39
CA SER A 73 20.55 34.52 -19.67
C SER A 73 21.37 35.60 -18.94
N ARG A 74 22.22 35.20 -17.99
CA ARG A 74 23.30 36.03 -17.44
C ARG A 74 24.56 35.86 -18.25
#